data_AF-A0AAW2D5F7-F1
#
_entry.id   AF-A0AAW2D5F7-F1
#
_cell.length_a   1.000
_cell.length_b   1.000
_cell.length_c   1.000
_cell.angle_alpha   90.00
_cell.angle_beta   90.00
_cell.angle_gamma   90.00
#
_symmetry.space_group_name_H-M   'P 1'
#
loop_
_entity.id
_entity.type
_entity.pdbx_description
1 polymer ?
#
loop_
_entity_poly.entity_id
_entity_poly.type
_entity_poly.pdbx_seq_one_letter_code
_entity_poly.pdbx_strand_id
1 'polypeptide(L)'
;MLQEQNGWNLNAVSAYCSTWDADKPLAWRSKYGWTAFCGPVGPQGQAACGKCLQVTNTGTGAQATVRIIDKCSNGGLDLDVGVFQKLDTDGKGNAQGHLIVNYQFVDCGD
;
A
#
# COMPACT_ATOMS: atom_id res chain seq x y z
N MET A 1 -0.90 1.37 -9.02
CA MET A 1 -0.66 0.09 -9.72
C MET A 1 -1.98 -0.66 -9.86
N LEU A 2 -2.01 -1.80 -10.57
CA LEU A 2 -3.14 -2.74 -10.62
C LEU A 2 -2.61 -4.14 -10.25
N GLN A 3 -2.50 -4.40 -8.95
CA GLN A 3 -1.89 -5.60 -8.37
C GLN A 3 -2.46 -6.93 -8.93
N GLU A 4 -3.79 -7.03 -9.10
CA GLU A 4 -4.45 -8.25 -9.58
C GLU A 4 -4.14 -8.54 -11.06
N GLN A 5 -4.08 -7.49 -11.89
CA GLN A 5 -3.76 -7.61 -13.32
C GLN A 5 -2.33 -8.08 -13.55
N ASN A 6 -1.44 -7.80 -12.60
CA ASN A 6 -0.05 -8.22 -12.64
C ASN A 6 0.19 -9.54 -11.89
N GLY A 7 -0.87 -10.27 -11.51
CA GLY A 7 -0.76 -11.56 -10.81
C GLY A 7 -0.03 -11.46 -9.47
N TRP A 8 -0.11 -10.30 -8.81
CA TRP A 8 0.62 -10.00 -7.57
C TRP A 8 2.14 -10.18 -7.71
N ASN A 9 2.69 -10.01 -8.91
CA ASN A 9 4.12 -10.12 -9.17
C ASN A 9 4.83 -8.77 -8.96
N LEU A 10 5.68 -8.68 -7.93
CA LEU A 10 6.41 -7.46 -7.61
C LEU A 10 7.40 -7.06 -8.73
N ASN A 11 7.96 -8.03 -9.45
CA ASN A 11 8.86 -7.76 -10.58
C ASN A 11 8.11 -7.16 -11.77
N ALA A 12 6.87 -7.59 -12.02
CA ALA A 12 6.08 -7.11 -13.15
C ALA A 12 5.73 -5.62 -13.06
N VAL A 13 5.68 -5.10 -11.83
CA VAL A 13 5.39 -3.68 -11.55
C VAL A 13 6.64 -2.89 -11.18
N SER A 14 7.83 -3.48 -11.30
CA SER A 14 9.10 -2.87 -10.93
C SER A 14 9.13 -2.30 -9.50
N ALA A 15 8.46 -2.98 -8.57
CA ALA A 15 8.36 -2.52 -7.19
C ALA A 15 9.74 -2.47 -6.54
N TYR A 16 10.05 -1.42 -5.76
CA TYR A 16 11.35 -1.31 -5.09
C TYR A 16 11.66 -2.52 -4.19
N CYS A 17 10.66 -3.10 -3.52
CA CYS A 17 10.88 -4.25 -2.64
C CYS A 17 11.03 -5.59 -3.39
N SER A 18 10.91 -5.61 -4.72
CA SER A 18 11.05 -6.83 -5.52
C SER A 18 12.39 -7.55 -5.30
N THR A 19 13.47 -6.81 -5.01
CA THR A 19 14.79 -7.36 -4.71
C THR A 19 14.79 -8.34 -3.53
N TRP A 20 13.86 -8.20 -2.58
CA TRP A 20 13.83 -9.01 -1.35
C TRP A 20 12.54 -9.83 -1.19
N ASP A 21 11.43 -9.35 -1.74
CA ASP A 21 10.10 -9.89 -1.45
C ASP A 21 9.44 -10.56 -2.67
N ALA A 22 10.03 -10.51 -3.87
CA ALA A 22 9.40 -11.06 -5.08
C ALA A 22 9.16 -12.58 -5.03
N ASP A 23 10.07 -13.32 -4.39
CA ASP A 23 10.01 -14.79 -4.31
C ASP A 23 9.11 -15.29 -3.17
N LYS A 24 8.49 -14.39 -2.41
CA LYS A 24 7.55 -14.81 -1.37
C LYS A 24 6.33 -15.52 -1.98
N PRO A 25 5.68 -16.44 -1.24
CA PRO A 25 4.53 -17.19 -1.74
C PRO A 25 3.42 -16.25 -2.25
N LEU A 26 2.66 -16.70 -3.26
CA LEU A 26 1.54 -15.92 -3.79
C LEU A 26 0.57 -15.52 -2.67
N ALA A 27 0.26 -16.44 -1.75
CA ALA A 27 -0.61 -16.19 -0.60
C ALA A 27 -0.12 -15.01 0.26
N TRP A 28 1.20 -14.81 0.38
CA TRP A 28 1.78 -13.67 1.09
C TRP A 28 1.66 -12.37 0.27
N ARG A 29 2.00 -12.45 -1.02
CA ARG A 29 1.99 -11.30 -1.95
C ARG A 29 0.59 -10.75 -2.18
N SER A 30 -0.42 -11.63 -2.17
CA SER A 30 -1.83 -11.30 -2.43
C SER A 30 -2.69 -11.12 -1.18
N LYS A 31 -2.12 -11.25 0.03
CA LYS A 31 -2.89 -11.18 1.28
C LYS A 31 -3.56 -9.83 1.51
N TYR A 32 -2.83 -8.76 1.16
CA TYR A 32 -3.25 -7.38 1.35
C TYR A 32 -3.03 -6.58 0.07
N GLY A 33 -3.80 -5.51 -0.11
CA GLY A 33 -3.55 -4.57 -1.20
C GLY A 33 -2.19 -3.87 -1.04
N TRP A 34 -1.66 -3.34 -2.12
CA TRP A 34 -0.31 -2.81 -2.19
C TRP A 34 -0.24 -1.30 -1.99
N THR A 35 0.91 -0.85 -1.48
CA THR A 35 1.24 0.58 -1.42
C THR A 35 2.74 0.82 -1.53
N ALA A 36 3.12 1.99 -2.03
CA ALA A 36 4.41 2.59 -1.79
C ALA A 36 4.37 3.44 -0.50
N PHE A 37 5.46 3.44 0.27
CA PHE A 37 5.53 4.21 1.51
C PHE A 37 6.71 5.19 1.52
N CYS A 38 6.42 6.41 1.97
CA CYS A 38 7.38 7.47 2.21
C CYS A 38 6.83 8.49 3.22
N GLY A 39 6.01 7.99 4.16
CA GLY A 39 5.36 8.80 5.19
C GLY A 39 6.38 9.38 6.19
N PRO A 40 5.99 10.41 6.94
CA PRO A 40 6.91 11.16 7.81
C PRO A 40 7.40 10.36 9.03
N VAL A 41 6.69 9.30 9.43
CA VAL A 41 6.99 8.51 10.62
C VAL A 41 7.01 7.02 10.29
N GLY A 42 8.11 6.34 10.59
CA GLY A 42 8.27 4.90 10.41
C GLY A 42 9.54 4.53 9.63
N PRO A 43 9.83 3.22 9.52
CA PRO A 43 10.95 2.73 8.71
C PRO A 43 10.77 3.13 7.24
N GLN A 44 11.89 3.37 6.56
CA GLN A 44 11.91 3.82 5.16
C GLN A 44 12.72 2.85 4.29
N GLY A 45 12.46 2.88 2.98
CA GLY A 45 13.17 2.06 2.00
C GLY A 45 13.10 0.57 2.34
N GLN A 46 14.24 -0.11 2.30
CA GLN A 46 14.32 -1.56 2.52
C GLN A 46 13.72 -1.99 3.86
N ALA A 47 13.90 -1.20 4.92
CA ALA A 47 13.37 -1.55 6.25
C ALA A 47 11.84 -1.51 6.32
N ALA A 48 11.18 -0.86 5.36
CA ALA A 48 9.73 -0.81 5.26
C ALA A 48 9.16 -1.99 4.44
N CYS A 49 9.97 -2.62 3.58
CA CYS A 49 9.53 -3.67 2.67
C CYS A 49 8.84 -4.82 3.40
N GLY A 50 7.67 -5.20 2.90
CA GLY A 50 6.86 -6.29 3.42
C GLY A 50 6.08 -5.97 4.69
N LYS A 51 6.27 -4.81 5.33
CA LYS A 51 5.47 -4.40 6.51
C LYS A 51 4.05 -4.02 6.11
N CYS A 52 3.14 -4.10 7.09
CA CYS A 52 1.73 -3.78 6.89
C CYS A 52 1.32 -2.49 7.60
N LEU A 53 0.39 -1.77 6.97
CA LEU A 53 -0.22 -0.58 7.50
C LEU A 53 -1.73 -0.75 7.58
N GLN A 54 -2.34 -0.38 8.70
CA GLN A 54 -3.76 -0.08 8.78
C GLN A 54 -3.97 1.37 8.35
N VAL A 55 -4.59 1.58 7.18
CA VAL A 55 -4.85 2.90 6.62
C VAL A 55 -6.31 3.27 6.88
N THR A 56 -6.54 4.49 7.35
CA THR A 56 -7.87 5.02 7.66
C THR A 56 -8.11 6.33 6.92
N ASN A 57 -9.14 6.39 6.07
CA ASN A 57 -9.61 7.64 5.47
C ASN A 57 -10.18 8.55 6.57
N THR A 58 -9.60 9.73 6.75
CA THR A 58 -10.01 10.64 7.83
C THR A 58 -11.38 11.28 7.59
N GLY A 59 -11.83 11.35 6.34
CA GLY A 59 -13.11 11.94 5.97
C GLY A 59 -14.30 10.99 6.20
N THR A 60 -14.10 9.69 5.97
CA THR A 60 -15.20 8.70 5.99
C THR A 60 -15.05 7.63 7.09
N GLY A 61 -13.86 7.48 7.67
CA GLY A 61 -13.53 6.40 8.60
C GLY A 61 -13.32 5.04 7.92
N ALA A 62 -13.39 4.97 6.59
CA ALA A 62 -13.14 3.75 5.83
C ALA A 62 -11.69 3.27 6.06
N GLN A 63 -11.51 1.96 6.09
CA GLN A 63 -10.28 1.33 6.55
C GLN A 63 -9.84 0.18 5.65
N ALA A 64 -8.52 0.05 5.46
CA ALA A 64 -7.92 -1.05 4.74
C ALA A 64 -6.52 -1.38 5.28
N THR A 65 -6.21 -2.66 5.41
CA THR A 65 -4.84 -3.11 5.64
C THR A 65 -4.12 -3.26 4.30
N VAL A 66 -2.92 -2.67 4.21
CA VAL A 66 -2.08 -2.70 3.01
C VAL A 66 -0.69 -3.20 3.33
N ARG A 67 0.01 -3.73 2.33
CA ARG A 67 1.41 -4.11 2.41
C ARG A 67 2.28 -3.13 1.63
N ILE A 68 3.38 -2.71 2.25
CA ILE A 68 4.40 -1.88 1.62
C ILE A 68 5.23 -2.76 0.69
N ILE A 69 5.16 -2.48 -0.61
CA ILE A 69 5.96 -3.16 -1.63
C ILE A 69 6.89 -2.21 -2.37
N ASP A 70 6.77 -0.91 -2.13
CA ASP A 70 7.50 0.10 -2.89
C ASP A 70 7.83 1.32 -2.02
N LYS A 71 8.67 2.22 -2.55
CA LYS A 71 8.98 3.52 -1.95
C LYS A 71 8.41 4.64 -2.82
N CYS A 72 8.03 5.74 -2.18
CA CYS A 72 7.61 6.96 -2.88
C CYS A 72 8.47 8.16 -2.49
N SER A 73 8.16 9.34 -3.05
CA SER A 73 8.84 10.61 -2.75
C SER A 73 7.87 11.77 -2.50
N ASN A 74 6.57 11.49 -2.35
CA ASN A 74 5.50 12.48 -2.16
C ASN A 74 5.14 12.74 -0.67
N GLY A 75 5.86 12.11 0.27
CA GLY A 75 5.68 12.35 1.71
C GLY A 75 4.51 11.61 2.38
N GLY A 76 4.00 10.53 1.77
CA GLY A 76 2.86 9.80 2.30
C GLY A 76 2.80 8.34 1.84
N LEU A 77 1.68 7.99 1.21
CA LEU A 77 1.43 6.68 0.62
C LEU A 77 1.06 6.86 -0.86
N ASP A 78 1.49 5.92 -1.69
CA ASP A 78 0.95 5.74 -3.04
C ASP A 78 0.20 4.42 -3.06
N LEU A 79 -1.13 4.47 -3.11
CA LEU A 79 -1.99 3.28 -2.97
C LEU A 79 -2.21 2.65 -4.35
N ASP A 80 -2.24 1.32 -4.39
CA ASP A 80 -2.83 0.63 -5.54
C ASP A 80 -4.28 1.13 -5.76
N VAL A 81 -4.71 1.25 -7.02
CA VAL A 81 -5.99 1.87 -7.35
C VAL A 81 -7.17 1.13 -6.72
N GLY A 82 -7.07 -0.21 -6.61
CA GLY A 82 -8.11 -1.01 -5.96
C GLY A 82 -8.22 -0.75 -4.45
N VAL A 83 -7.13 -0.35 -3.79
CA VAL A 83 -7.16 0.08 -2.38
C VAL A 83 -7.71 1.50 -2.26
N PHE A 84 -7.24 2.41 -3.11
CA PHE A 84 -7.70 3.79 -3.13
C PHE A 84 -9.23 3.85 -3.25
N GLN A 85 -9.79 3.11 -4.21
CA GLN A 85 -11.24 3.03 -4.43
C GLN A 85 -12.00 2.43 -3.24
N LYS A 86 -11.42 1.46 -2.51
CA LYS A 86 -12.03 0.90 -1.29
C LYS A 86 -12.09 1.93 -0.15
N LEU A 87 -11.10 2.82 -0.07
CA LEU A 87 -11.05 3.87 0.95
C LEU A 87 -11.86 5.11 0.57
N ASP A 88 -11.99 5.42 -0.72
CA ASP A 88 -12.70 6.58 -1.24
C ASP A 88 -14.23 6.36 -1.32
N THR A 89 -14.85 6.05 -0.18
CA THR A 89 -16.26 5.65 -0.11
C THR A 89 -17.26 6.78 -0.40
N ASP A 90 -16.82 8.05 -0.43
CA ASP A 90 -17.64 9.21 -0.81
C ASP A 90 -17.21 9.87 -2.13
N GLY A 91 -16.23 9.29 -2.84
CA GLY A 91 -15.76 9.72 -4.15
C GLY A 91 -14.97 11.04 -4.17
N LYS A 92 -14.77 11.68 -3.01
CA LYS A 92 -14.05 12.96 -2.93
C LYS A 92 -12.57 12.81 -3.19
N GLY A 93 -11.98 11.67 -2.81
CA GLY A 93 -10.57 11.41 -3.02
C GLY A 93 -10.23 11.41 -4.50
N ASN A 94 -11.03 10.73 -5.32
CA ASN A 94 -10.87 10.71 -6.77
C ASN A 94 -11.09 12.09 -7.39
N ALA A 95 -12.08 12.85 -6.92
CA ALA A 95 -12.31 14.23 -7.37
C ALA A 95 -11.15 15.19 -7.02
N GLN A 96 -10.46 14.96 -5.91
CA GLN A 96 -9.34 15.77 -5.43
C GLN A 96 -7.96 15.22 -5.85
N GLY A 97 -7.92 14.04 -6.44
CA GLY A 97 -6.70 13.33 -6.82
C GLY A 97 -5.90 12.73 -5.65
N HIS A 98 -6.40 12.79 -4.42
CA HIS A 98 -5.73 12.22 -3.24
C HIS A 98 -6.71 12.01 -2.07
N LEU A 99 -6.31 11.18 -1.11
CA LEU A 99 -7.01 11.01 0.17
C LEU A 99 -6.15 11.55 1.31
N ILE A 100 -6.80 12.14 2.32
CA ILE A 100 -6.17 12.39 3.61
C ILE A 100 -6.41 11.16 4.48
N VAL A 101 -5.32 10.56 4.97
CA VAL A 101 -5.36 9.30 5.70
C VAL A 101 -4.51 9.36 6.95
N ASN A 102 -4.94 8.61 7.97
CA ASN A 102 -4.06 8.16 9.04
C ASN A 102 -3.53 6.76 8.70
N TYR A 103 -2.35 6.43 9.19
CA TYR A 103 -1.81 5.08 9.08
C TYR A 103 -1.19 4.62 10.39
N GLN A 104 -1.22 3.32 10.62
CA GLN A 104 -0.54 2.67 11.74
C GLN A 104 0.16 1.40 11.25
N PHE A 105 1.41 1.20 11.67
CA PHE A 105 2.07 -0.08 11.45
C PHE A 105 1.40 -1.17 12.30
N VAL A 106 1.04 -2.26 11.63
CA VAL A 106 0.37 -3.41 12.25
C VAL A 106 1.09 -4.70 11.89
N ASP A 107 0.87 -5.74 12.69
CA ASP A 107 1.32 -7.08 12.34
C ASP A 107 0.58 -7.56 11.08
N CYS A 108 1.32 -8.13 10.14
CA CYS A 108 0.76 -8.74 8.94
C CYS A 108 0.12 -10.10 9.23
N GLY A 109 0.47 -10.76 10.34
CA GLY A 109 -0.02 -12.10 10.69
C GLY A 109 0.36 -13.17 9.66
N ASP A 110 1.53 -13.02 9.04
CA ASP A 110 2.08 -13.89 7.98
C ASP A 110 2.67 -15.19 8.51
#